data_AF-A0A7J2IP98-F1
#
_entry.id   AF-A0A7J2IP98-F1
#
_cell.length_a   1.000
_cell.length_b   1.000
_cell.length_c   1.000
_cell.angle_alpha   90.00
_cell.angle_beta   90.00
_cell.angle_gamma   90.00
#
_symmetry.space_group_name_H-M   'P 1'
#
loop_
_entity.id
_entity.type
_entity.pdbx_description
1 polymer ?
#
loop_
_entity_poly.entity_id
_entity_poly.type
_entity_poly.pdbx_seq_one_letter_code
_entity_poly.pdbx_strand_id
1 'polypeptide(L)'
;MSLAEKLIKEFEENVKLRRRLAELLVSEPDVRLVLINAVISDVATKKDLSELRNELKSEVNGLRGEINELRREVHSNFRWTVGLIVTVWGATVIPILLKLIGAI
;
A
#
# COMPACT_ATOMS: atom_id res chain seq x y z
N MET A 1 55.36 -2.30 6.22
CA MET A 1 54.18 -2.76 5.48
C MET A 1 54.23 -4.28 5.41
N SER A 2 53.21 -4.93 5.96
CA SER A 2 53.13 -6.39 6.02
C SER A 2 52.90 -7.00 4.64
N LEU A 3 53.18 -8.29 4.47
CA LEU A 3 52.94 -9.00 3.21
C LEU A 3 51.45 -8.93 2.81
N ALA A 4 50.55 -9.04 3.80
CA ALA A 4 49.10 -8.96 3.61
C ALA A 4 48.67 -7.60 3.07
N GLU A 5 49.20 -6.50 3.63
CA GLU A 5 48.92 -5.15 3.13
C GLU A 5 49.42 -4.96 1.69
N LYS A 6 50.61 -5.48 1.35
CA LYS A 6 51.13 -5.37 -0.01
C LYS A 6 50.24 -6.10 -1.01
N LEU A 7 49.79 -7.30 -0.63
CA LEU A 7 48.87 -8.11 -1.43
C LEU A 7 47.55 -7.37 -1.66
N ILE A 8 46.96 -6.80 -0.60
CA ILE A 8 45.72 -6.02 -0.67
C ILE A 8 45.88 -4.82 -1.60
N LYS A 9 46.97 -4.06 -1.44
CA LYS A 9 47.25 -2.88 -2.27
C LYS A 9 47.38 -3.25 -3.76
N GLU A 10 48.02 -4.37 -4.06
CA GLU A 10 48.17 -4.88 -5.42
C GLU A 10 46.81 -5.32 -6.03
N PHE A 11 45.91 -5.89 -5.22
CA PHE A 11 44.52 -6.12 -5.64
C PHE A 11 43.76 -4.82 -5.87
N GLU A 12 43.86 -3.82 -4.98
CA GLU A 12 43.19 -2.54 -5.13
C GLU A 12 43.60 -1.83 -6.43
N GLU A 13 44.89 -1.77 -6.71
CA GLU A 13 45.46 -1.12 -7.90
C GLU A 13 45.16 -1.90 -9.20
N ASN A 14 44.98 -3.23 -9.14
CA ASN A 14 44.78 -4.08 -10.32
C ASN A 14 43.37 -4.67 -10.44
N VAL A 15 42.55 -4.05 -11.30
CA VAL A 15 41.17 -4.50 -11.60
C VAL A 15 41.11 -5.94 -12.12
N LYS A 16 42.10 -6.38 -12.90
CA LYS A 16 42.13 -7.73 -13.49
C LYS A 16 42.33 -8.81 -12.42
N LEU A 17 43.17 -8.53 -11.41
CA LEU A 17 43.37 -9.43 -10.27
C LEU A 17 42.12 -9.52 -9.40
N ARG A 18 41.48 -8.38 -9.08
CA ARG A 18 40.20 -8.36 -8.36
C ARG A 18 39.13 -9.17 -9.07
N ARG A 19 39.00 -8.98 -10.38
CA ARG A 19 38.03 -9.72 -11.19
C ARG A 19 38.32 -11.23 -11.19
N ARG A 20 39.58 -11.63 -11.36
CA ARG A 20 39.98 -13.05 -11.34
C ARG A 20 39.70 -13.69 -9.98
N LEU A 21 39.95 -12.98 -8.88
CA LEU A 21 39.64 -13.45 -7.53
C LEU A 21 38.12 -13.61 -7.34
N ALA A 22 37.32 -12.62 -7.76
CA ALA A 22 35.87 -12.73 -7.71
C ALA A 22 35.32 -13.89 -8.54
N GLU A 23 35.87 -14.11 -9.74
CA GLU A 23 35.53 -15.26 -10.60
C GLU A 23 35.84 -16.60 -9.91
N LEU A 24 36.99 -16.73 -9.24
CA LEU A 24 37.35 -17.93 -8.48
C LEU A 24 36.40 -18.18 -7.31
N LEU A 25 36.11 -17.15 -6.51
CA LEU A 25 35.18 -17.25 -5.37
C LEU A 25 33.76 -17.64 -5.80
N VAL A 26 33.28 -17.15 -6.95
CA VAL A 26 31.94 -17.47 -7.48
C VAL A 26 31.90 -18.83 -8.20
N SER A 27 33.06 -19.35 -8.63
CA SER A 27 33.17 -20.66 -9.28
C SER A 27 33.00 -21.82 -8.29
N GLU A 28 33.41 -21.62 -7.03
CA GLU A 28 33.20 -22.58 -5.95
C GLU A 28 31.72 -22.61 -5.52
N PRO A 29 31.02 -23.75 -5.68
CA PRO A 29 29.59 -23.84 -5.39
C PRO A 29 29.23 -23.43 -3.96
N ASP A 30 30.03 -23.83 -2.98
CA ASP A 30 29.77 -23.57 -1.55
C ASP A 30 29.92 -22.09 -1.20
N VAL A 31 31.01 -21.46 -1.67
CA VAL A 31 31.25 -20.02 -1.48
C VAL A 31 30.16 -19.20 -2.17
N ARG A 32 29.79 -19.57 -3.41
CA ARG A 32 28.70 -18.90 -4.12
C ARG A 32 27.38 -19.02 -3.36
N LEU A 33 27.07 -20.19 -2.80
CA LEU A 33 25.82 -20.39 -2.05
C LEU A 33 25.77 -19.54 -0.78
N VAL A 34 26.89 -19.45 -0.06
CA VAL A 34 27.03 -18.58 1.12
C VAL A 34 26.83 -17.12 0.74
N LEU A 35 27.47 -16.65 -0.35
CA LEU A 35 27.31 -15.28 -0.83
C LEU A 35 25.85 -14.97 -1.26
N ILE A 36 25.19 -15.91 -1.95
CA ILE A 36 23.79 -15.75 -2.34
C ILE A 36 22.90 -15.67 -1.10
N ASN A 37 23.08 -16.56 -0.12
CA ASN A 37 22.27 -16.56 1.10
C ASN A 37 22.48 -15.29 1.93
N ALA A 38 23.72 -14.80 2.03
CA ALA A 38 24.04 -13.55 2.72
C ALA A 38 23.40 -12.34 2.05
N VAL A 39 23.36 -12.30 0.71
CA VAL A 39 22.69 -11.20 0.00
C VAL A 39 21.17 -11.33 0.09
N ILE A 40 20.62 -12.54 0.01
CA ILE A 40 19.17 -12.77 0.12
C ILE A 40 18.65 -12.41 1.53
N SER A 41 19.42 -12.60 2.60
CA SER A 41 18.97 -12.20 3.94
C SER A 41 18.79 -10.68 4.08
N ASP A 42 19.54 -9.90 3.31
CA ASP A 42 19.55 -8.45 3.39
C ASP A 42 18.63 -7.78 2.35
N VAL A 43 18.07 -8.55 1.42
CA VAL A 43 17.26 -8.05 0.31
C VAL A 43 15.84 -8.61 0.38
N ALA A 44 14.85 -7.71 0.30
CA ALA A 44 13.45 -8.11 0.19
C ALA A 44 13.24 -9.04 -1.00
N THR A 45 12.69 -10.22 -0.76
CA THR A 45 12.48 -11.22 -1.79
C THR A 45 11.22 -10.91 -2.60
N LYS A 46 11.09 -11.52 -3.77
CA LYS A 46 9.87 -11.42 -4.58
C LYS A 46 8.63 -11.93 -3.83
N LYS A 47 8.82 -12.87 -2.91
CA LYS A 47 7.73 -13.41 -2.08
C LYS A 47 7.23 -12.34 -1.12
N ASP A 48 8.13 -11.68 -0.40
CA ASP A 48 7.79 -10.60 0.55
C ASP A 48 7.06 -9.46 -0.16
N LEU A 49 7.52 -9.07 -1.35
CA LEU A 49 6.83 -8.07 -2.18
C LEU A 49 5.43 -8.53 -2.64
N SER A 50 5.27 -9.81 -2.94
CA SER A 50 3.97 -10.37 -3.34
C SER A 50 2.99 -10.42 -2.16
N GLU A 51 3.47 -10.76 -0.96
CA GLU A 51 2.68 -10.75 0.27
C GLU A 51 2.23 -9.33 0.59
N LEU A 52 3.15 -8.37 0.61
CA LEU A 52 2.83 -6.95 0.83
C LEU A 52 1.84 -6.41 -0.20
N ARG A 53 1.99 -6.79 -1.48
CA ARG A 53 1.04 -6.39 -2.54
C ARG A 53 -0.36 -6.95 -2.28
N ASN A 54 -0.46 -8.18 -1.78
CA ASN A 54 -1.74 -8.82 -1.50
C ASN A 54 -2.41 -8.20 -0.27
N GLU A 55 -1.64 -7.92 0.78
CA GLU A 55 -2.11 -7.19 1.97
C GLU A 55 -2.65 -5.81 1.59
N LEU A 56 -1.86 -5.03 0.85
CA LEU A 56 -2.28 -3.70 0.39
C LEU A 56 -3.55 -3.77 -0.49
N LYS A 57 -3.65 -4.80 -1.35
CA LYS A 57 -4.86 -5.00 -2.17
C LYS A 57 -6.07 -5.35 -1.29
N SER A 58 -5.87 -6.14 -0.24
CA SER A 58 -6.93 -6.49 0.71
C SER A 58 -7.41 -5.25 1.47
N GLU A 59 -6.49 -4.45 2.01
CA GLU A 59 -6.81 -3.20 2.71
C GLU A 59 -7.55 -2.21 1.82
N VAL A 60 -7.08 -1.99 0.59
CA VAL A 60 -7.75 -1.10 -0.38
C VAL A 60 -9.16 -1.60 -0.70
N ASN A 61 -9.36 -2.90 -0.82
CA ASN A 61 -10.69 -3.47 -1.04
C ASN A 61 -11.60 -3.31 0.19
N GLY A 62 -11.04 -3.47 1.40
CA GLY A 62 -11.74 -3.22 2.66
C GLY A 62 -12.23 -1.78 2.75
N LEU A 63 -11.34 -0.82 2.56
CA LEU A 63 -11.67 0.62 2.55
C LEU A 63 -12.72 0.98 1.49
N ARG A 64 -12.65 0.38 0.29
CA ARG A 64 -13.70 0.56 -0.73
C ARG A 64 -15.05 0.01 -0.28
N GLY A 65 -15.05 -1.08 0.47
CA GLY A 65 -16.26 -1.64 1.10
C GLY A 65 -16.87 -0.67 2.10
N GLU A 66 -16.08 -0.19 3.05
CA GLU A 66 -16.50 0.78 4.07
C GLU A 66 -17.05 2.07 3.46
N ILE A 67 -16.39 2.60 2.42
CA ILE A 67 -16.89 3.80 1.70
C ILE A 67 -18.24 3.53 1.04
N ASN A 68 -18.44 2.36 0.45
CA ASN A 68 -19.71 2.01 -0.20
C ASN A 68 -20.83 1.85 0.83
N GLU A 69 -20.54 1.28 1.99
CA GLU A 69 -21.49 1.16 3.10
C GLU A 69 -21.87 2.52 3.65
N LEU A 70 -20.89 3.37 3.96
CA LEU A 70 -21.12 4.75 4.40
C LEU A 70 -21.95 5.54 3.39
N ARG A 71 -21.66 5.40 2.08
CA ARG A 71 -22.46 6.03 1.02
C ARG A 71 -23.92 5.57 1.05
N ARG A 72 -24.18 4.28 1.31
CA ARG A 72 -25.54 3.74 1.41
C ARG A 72 -26.25 4.26 2.65
N GLU A 73 -25.59 4.28 3.80
CA GLU A 73 -26.13 4.82 5.04
C GLU A 73 -26.48 6.29 4.89
N VAL A 74 -25.56 7.10 4.36
CA VAL A 74 -25.80 8.53 4.09
C VAL A 74 -27.00 8.71 3.16
N HIS A 75 -27.09 7.94 2.08
CA HIS A 75 -28.20 8.05 1.14
C HIS A 75 -29.55 7.65 1.78
N SER A 76 -29.55 6.59 2.60
CA SER A 76 -30.74 6.14 3.34
C SER A 76 -31.20 7.21 4.34
N ASN A 77 -30.27 7.67 5.18
CA ASN A 77 -30.53 8.70 6.19
C ASN A 77 -30.99 10.01 5.55
N PHE A 78 -30.39 10.40 4.42
CA PHE A 78 -30.79 11.57 3.66
C PHE A 78 -32.23 11.45 3.14
N ARG A 79 -32.58 10.32 2.51
CA ARG A 79 -33.95 10.08 2.02
C ARG A 79 -34.98 10.17 3.14
N TRP A 80 -34.70 9.57 4.30
CA TRP A 80 -35.61 9.61 5.44
C TRP A 80 -35.73 11.02 6.03
N THR A 81 -34.60 11.70 6.23
CA THR A 81 -34.56 13.08 6.75
C THR A 81 -35.31 14.05 5.83
N VAL A 82 -35.08 13.98 4.52
CA VAL A 82 -35.81 14.80 3.55
C VAL A 82 -37.30 14.47 3.57
N GLY A 83 -37.67 13.19 3.64
CA GLY A 83 -39.07 12.78 3.76
C GLY A 83 -39.76 13.40 4.98
N LEU A 84 -39.12 13.34 6.15
CA LEU A 84 -39.65 13.95 7.37
C LEU A 84 -39.80 15.47 7.23
N ILE A 85 -38.79 16.15 6.69
CA ILE A 85 -38.85 17.59 6.46
C ILE A 85 -40.04 17.91 5.56
N VAL A 86 -40.18 17.24 4.41
CA VAL A 86 -41.31 17.46 3.50
C VAL A 86 -42.65 17.22 4.17
N THR A 87 -42.79 16.17 5.00
CA THR A 87 -44.03 15.90 5.75
C THR A 87 -44.34 17.01 6.76
N VAL A 88 -43.37 17.46 7.55
CA VAL A 88 -43.54 18.53 8.54
C VAL A 88 -43.88 19.86 7.86
N TRP A 89 -43.18 20.19 6.78
CA TRP A 89 -43.44 21.40 6.00
C TRP A 89 -44.81 21.35 5.31
N GLY A 90 -45.19 20.21 4.75
CA GLY A 90 -46.52 20.01 4.18
C GLY A 90 -47.63 20.21 5.22
N ALA A 91 -47.46 19.63 6.41
CA ALA A 91 -48.43 19.74 7.50
C ALA A 91 -48.54 21.16 8.07
N THR A 92 -47.47 21.96 8.06
CA THR A 92 -47.47 23.32 8.63
C THR A 92 -47.79 24.39 7.60
N VAL A 93 -47.21 24.33 6.39
CA VAL A 93 -47.31 25.38 5.37
C VAL A 93 -48.58 25.29 4.55
N ILE A 94 -49.04 24.08 4.17
CA ILE A 94 -50.26 23.92 3.34
C ILE A 94 -51.48 24.55 4.04
N PRO A 95 -51.75 24.30 5.33
CA PRO A 95 -52.91 24.92 6.00
C PRO A 95 -52.81 26.44 6.09
N ILE A 96 -51.60 26.98 6.31
CA ILE A 96 -51.38 28.44 6.39
C ILE A 96 -51.67 29.10 5.03
N LEU A 97 -51.18 28.48 3.94
CA LEU A 97 -51.44 28.98 2.58
C LEU A 97 -52.94 28.93 2.24
N LEU A 98 -53.65 27.86 2.61
CA LEU A 98 -55.10 27.74 2.38
C LEU A 98 -55.90 28.83 3.10
N LYS A 99 -55.53 29.16 4.34
CA LYS A 99 -56.12 30.29 5.09
C LYS A 99 -55.84 31.63 4.44
N LEU A 100 -54.64 31.85 3.91
CA LEU A 100 -54.24 33.12 3.27
C LEU A 100 -55.01 33.43 1.98
N ILE A 101 -55.35 32.41 1.20
CA ILE A 101 -56.11 32.56 -0.06
C ILE A 101 -57.63 32.55 0.14
N GLY A 102 -58.11 32.41 1.38
CA GLY A 102 -59.55 32.37 1.70
C GLY A 102 -60.27 31.10 1.25
N ALA A 103 -59.53 30.01 1.03
CA ALA A 103 -60.12 28.71 0.64
C ALA A 103 -60.73 27.97 1.85
N ILE A 104 -60.29 28.30 3.07
CA ILE A 104 -60.80 27.81 4.36
C ILE A 104 -60.77 28.97 5.35
#